data_AF-A0A8C9PQU0-F1
#
_entry.id   AF-A0A8C9PQU0-F1
#
_cell.length_a   1.000
_cell.length_b   1.000
_cell.length_c   1.000
_cell.angle_alpha   90.00
_cell.angle_beta   90.00
_cell.angle_gamma   90.00
#
_symmetry.space_group_name_H-M   'P 1'
#
loop_
_entity.id
_entity.type
_entity.pdbx_description
1 polymer ?
#
loop_
_entity_poly.entity_id
_entity_poly.type
_entity_poly.pdbx_seq_one_letter_code
_entity_poly.pdbx_strand_id
1 'polypeptide(L)'
;MAPPGSSTVFLLALTIIASIQALTPTHYLTKHDVERLKASLDRPFTSLESAFYSIVGLSSLGAQVPDVKKACTFIKSNLDPSNVDSLFYAAQSSQALSGCEISVSNETKDMLLAAVSEDSSVVQIYHAVAALSGLGLPLASQEALGALTARLGKEETVLATIQALQTASHLSQQADLRNIVEEIEDLVARLDELGGMYLQFEEGLETTALFVAATYKLMDHVGTVPSIKEDQVIQLMNTIFSKKNFESLSEAFSVACAAAALSQNQYHVPIVVVPEGPASATHDQAILRLQVTNVLSQPLTQATVKLEHAKSVASRATVLQRTFFTLVGDVFELNFVNVKFSSGYYDFSVRVEGDNRYIANTVELRVKISTEVGITNVDLSTVDKDQSIAPKTTRVTYPAKAKGTFIADSHQNFALFFQLVDVNTGAELTPHQTFVRLHNQKTGQEVVFVAEPDSKNVYRFELDTSERKIEFDSASGTYTLYLIIGDATLKNPILWNVADVVIKFPEEEAPSTVLSQNLFTPKQEIQHLFREPEKRPPTVVSNTFTALILSPLLLLFALWIRIGANISNFTFAPSTIIFHLGHAAMLGLMYVYWTQLNMFQTLKYLAILGSVTFLAGNRMLAQQAVKRTAH
;
A
#
# COMPACT_ATOMS: atom_id res chain seq x y z
N MET A 1 46.33 2.35 -38.06
CA MET A 1 45.47 3.04 -39.04
C MET A 1 44.05 2.52 -38.86
N ALA A 2 43.21 3.31 -38.21
CA ALA A 2 41.78 3.09 -38.05
C ALA A 2 41.07 4.40 -38.44
N PRO A 3 39.88 4.35 -39.06
CA PRO A 3 39.20 5.53 -39.57
C PRO A 3 38.47 6.30 -38.45
N PRO A 4 38.18 7.60 -38.64
CA PRO A 4 37.45 8.41 -37.67
C PRO A 4 35.94 8.51 -38.00
N GLY A 5 35.13 8.75 -36.98
CA GLY A 5 33.95 9.60 -37.07
C GLY A 5 32.58 8.92 -37.00
N SER A 6 31.87 9.14 -35.89
CA SER A 6 30.57 9.84 -35.86
C SER A 6 29.89 9.62 -34.52
N SER A 7 30.11 10.52 -33.54
CA SER A 7 29.23 10.64 -32.37
C SER A 7 28.10 11.60 -32.70
N THR A 8 26.91 11.08 -32.94
CA THR A 8 25.67 11.85 -33.00
C THR A 8 25.21 12.16 -31.58
N VAL A 9 25.42 13.41 -31.15
CA VAL A 9 24.85 13.95 -29.91
C VAL A 9 23.36 14.21 -30.17
N PHE A 10 22.49 13.38 -29.59
CA PHE A 10 21.06 13.63 -29.52
C PHE A 10 20.83 14.79 -28.53
N LEU A 11 20.59 15.98 -29.06
CA LEU A 11 20.09 17.13 -28.30
C LEU A 11 18.59 16.91 -28.05
N LEU A 12 18.26 16.37 -26.88
CA LEU A 12 16.88 16.31 -26.39
C LEU A 12 16.50 17.73 -25.94
N ALA A 13 15.84 18.49 -26.81
CA ALA A 13 15.23 19.76 -26.45
C ALA A 13 13.98 19.46 -25.60
N LEU A 14 14.12 19.48 -24.27
CA LEU A 14 12.98 19.55 -23.36
C LEU A 14 12.40 20.97 -23.46
N THR A 15 11.44 21.18 -24.36
CA THR A 15 10.53 22.31 -24.27
C THR A 15 9.56 22.04 -23.13
N ILE A 16 9.90 22.50 -21.93
CA ILE A 16 8.94 22.63 -20.84
C ILE A 16 8.00 23.78 -21.23
N ILE A 17 6.91 23.44 -21.91
CA ILE A 17 5.75 24.33 -22.01
C ILE A 17 5.14 24.31 -20.61
N ALA A 18 5.53 25.27 -19.77
CA ALA A 18 4.80 25.60 -18.57
C ALA A 18 3.47 26.22 -19.00
N SER A 19 2.50 25.39 -19.38
CA SER A 19 1.10 25.78 -19.31
C SER A 19 0.82 26.03 -17.85
N ILE A 20 0.62 27.30 -17.47
CA ILE A 20 0.04 27.69 -16.18
C ILE A 20 -1.37 27.10 -16.18
N GLN A 21 -1.51 25.84 -15.79
CA GLN A 21 -2.81 25.25 -15.51
C GLN A 21 -3.26 25.90 -14.19
N ALA A 22 -4.45 26.50 -14.20
CA ALA A 22 -5.06 26.99 -12.97
C ALA A 22 -5.15 25.83 -11.98
N LEU A 23 -4.65 26.03 -10.75
CA LEU A 23 -4.69 25.01 -9.72
C LEU A 23 -6.15 24.71 -9.38
N THR A 24 -6.61 23.48 -9.59
CA THR A 24 -7.95 23.07 -9.14
C THR A 24 -7.86 22.51 -7.72
N PRO A 25 -8.80 22.84 -6.81
CA PRO A 25 -8.74 22.30 -5.47
C PRO A 25 -8.89 20.77 -5.49
N THR A 26 -7.94 20.07 -4.88
CA THR A 26 -7.90 18.60 -4.86
C THR A 26 -8.50 18.03 -3.59
N HIS A 27 -8.45 18.78 -2.50
CA HIS A 27 -9.07 18.41 -1.22
C HIS A 27 -10.14 19.42 -0.83
N TYR A 28 -11.29 18.93 -0.38
CA TYR A 28 -12.42 19.72 0.06
C TYR A 28 -13.28 18.89 1.03
N LEU A 29 -14.10 19.58 1.82
CA LEU A 29 -15.05 18.93 2.71
C LEU A 29 -16.35 18.63 1.95
N THR A 30 -16.69 17.34 1.84
CA THR A 30 -18.03 16.92 1.36
C THR A 30 -19.09 17.24 2.42
N LYS A 31 -20.38 17.19 2.06
CA LYS A 31 -21.49 17.32 3.04
C LYS A 31 -21.31 16.37 4.23
N HIS A 32 -20.85 15.14 3.98
CA HIS A 32 -20.59 14.16 5.03
C HIS A 32 -19.37 14.52 5.88
N ASP A 33 -18.31 15.06 5.28
CA ASP A 33 -17.12 15.51 6.01
C ASP A 33 -17.43 16.74 6.90
N VAL A 34 -18.29 17.65 6.43
CA VAL A 34 -18.78 18.79 7.23
C VAL A 34 -19.59 18.31 8.44
N GLU A 35 -20.50 17.35 8.26
CA GLU A 35 -21.24 16.77 9.39
C GLU A 35 -20.31 16.02 10.36
N ARG A 36 -19.28 15.34 9.85
CA ARG A 36 -18.26 14.72 10.69
C ARG A 36 -17.45 15.74 11.47
N LEU A 37 -17.07 16.86 10.86
CA LEU A 37 -16.39 17.95 11.54
C LEU A 37 -17.25 18.54 12.67
N LYS A 38 -18.55 18.77 12.42
CA LYS A 38 -19.51 19.17 13.46
C LYS A 38 -19.58 18.13 14.59
N ALA A 39 -19.67 16.84 14.26
CA ALA A 39 -19.69 15.77 15.25
C ALA A 39 -18.39 15.69 16.07
N SER A 40 -17.24 15.97 15.46
CA SER A 40 -15.95 16.04 16.17
C SER A 40 -15.89 17.19 17.18
N LEU A 41 -16.62 18.28 16.94
CA LEU A 41 -16.74 19.43 17.83
C LEU A 41 -17.84 19.25 18.89
N ASP A 42 -18.87 18.46 18.63
CA ASP A 42 -19.94 18.15 19.58
C ASP A 42 -19.50 17.09 20.62
N ARG A 43 -18.53 17.46 21.47
CA ARG A 43 -18.02 16.63 22.57
C ARG A 43 -18.47 17.18 23.93
N PRO A 44 -18.60 16.32 24.97
CA PRO A 44 -18.85 16.77 26.33
C PRO A 44 -17.76 17.71 26.84
N PHE A 45 -18.15 18.78 27.52
CA PHE A 45 -17.21 19.75 28.09
C PHE A 45 -16.47 19.15 29.29
N THR A 46 -15.14 19.12 29.22
CA THR A 46 -14.24 18.68 30.29
C THR A 46 -13.55 19.86 30.98
N SER A 47 -13.34 20.94 30.24
CA SER A 47 -12.75 22.21 30.68
C SER A 47 -13.39 23.40 29.93
N LEU A 48 -13.15 24.63 30.39
CA LEU A 48 -13.57 25.83 29.65
C LEU A 48 -12.94 25.92 28.25
N GLU A 49 -11.69 25.49 28.10
CA GLU A 49 -11.02 25.40 26.80
C GLU A 49 -11.75 24.44 25.86
N SER A 50 -12.12 23.24 26.34
CA SER A 50 -12.87 22.29 25.53
C SER A 50 -14.26 22.82 25.14
N ALA A 51 -14.89 23.60 26.03
CA ALA A 51 -16.17 24.25 25.77
C ALA A 51 -16.00 25.34 24.71
N PHE A 52 -14.93 26.13 24.78
CA PHE A 52 -14.59 27.14 23.77
C PHE A 52 -14.41 26.53 22.38
N TYR A 53 -13.56 25.52 22.23
CA TYR A 53 -13.35 24.88 20.93
C TYR A 53 -14.65 24.31 20.36
N SER A 54 -15.48 23.69 21.20
CA SER A 54 -16.75 23.09 20.78
C SER A 54 -17.78 24.15 20.38
N ILE A 55 -18.02 25.14 21.24
CA ILE A 55 -19.07 26.16 21.08
C ILE A 55 -18.73 27.11 19.94
N VAL A 56 -17.52 27.68 19.97
CA VAL A 56 -17.09 28.64 18.96
C VAL A 56 -16.87 27.93 17.63
N GLY A 57 -16.31 26.72 17.62
CA GLY A 57 -16.15 25.93 16.40
C GLY A 57 -17.48 25.60 15.72
N LEU A 58 -18.49 25.14 16.47
CA LEU A 58 -19.83 24.89 15.93
C LEU A 58 -20.49 26.16 15.41
N SER A 59 -20.36 27.26 16.15
CA SER A 59 -20.88 28.57 15.75
C SER A 59 -20.25 29.08 14.45
N SER A 60 -18.93 28.93 14.29
CA SER A 60 -18.21 29.28 13.05
C SER A 60 -18.73 28.51 11.83
N LEU A 61 -19.15 27.25 12.01
CA LEU A 61 -19.76 26.43 10.94
C LEU A 61 -21.24 26.75 10.70
N GLY A 62 -21.82 27.73 11.40
CA GLY A 62 -23.25 28.04 11.37
C GLY A 62 -24.13 26.96 12.00
N ALA A 63 -23.56 26.05 12.80
CA ALA A 63 -24.30 25.03 13.52
C ALA A 63 -24.80 25.56 14.88
N GLN A 64 -25.99 25.12 15.30
CA GLN A 64 -26.49 25.45 16.64
C GLN A 64 -25.89 24.53 17.69
N VAL A 65 -25.51 25.11 18.84
CA VAL A 65 -25.08 24.33 20.01
C VAL A 65 -26.30 23.58 20.60
N PRO A 66 -26.26 22.24 20.76
CA PRO A 66 -27.44 21.44 21.08
C PRO A 66 -28.20 21.84 22.36
N ASP A 67 -27.48 22.24 23.41
CA ASP A 67 -28.07 22.69 24.67
C ASP A 67 -27.39 23.99 25.16
N VAL A 68 -27.85 25.11 24.61
CA VAL A 68 -27.35 26.46 24.93
C VAL A 68 -27.44 26.78 26.42
N LYS A 69 -28.50 26.32 27.11
CA LYS A 69 -28.69 26.60 28.55
C LYS A 69 -27.66 25.86 29.38
N LYS A 70 -27.49 24.56 29.13
CA LYS A 70 -26.49 23.74 29.83
C LYS A 70 -25.07 24.22 29.54
N ALA A 71 -24.77 24.62 28.30
CA ALA A 71 -23.49 25.21 27.94
C ALA A 71 -23.22 26.50 28.72
N CYS A 72 -24.20 27.41 28.77
CA CYS A 72 -24.07 28.64 29.53
C CYS A 72 -23.91 28.40 31.04
N THR A 73 -24.66 27.45 31.61
CA THR A 73 -24.49 27.05 33.02
C THR A 73 -23.09 26.48 33.26
N PHE A 74 -22.60 25.61 32.38
CA PHE A 74 -21.26 25.04 32.50
C PHE A 74 -20.18 26.12 32.49
N ILE A 75 -20.26 27.09 31.56
CA ILE A 75 -19.31 28.21 31.49
C ILE A 75 -19.32 28.99 32.81
N LYS A 76 -20.49 29.37 33.30
CA LYS A 76 -20.63 30.15 34.55
C LYS A 76 -20.15 29.40 35.79
N SER A 77 -20.37 28.09 35.85
CA SER A 77 -19.98 27.27 37.00
C SER A 77 -18.47 26.96 37.07
N ASN A 78 -17.76 27.01 35.95
CA ASN A 78 -16.33 26.71 35.88
C ASN A 78 -15.45 27.97 35.67
N LEU A 79 -16.07 29.15 35.59
CA LEU A 79 -15.37 30.42 35.45
C LEU A 79 -14.50 30.71 36.68
N ASP A 80 -13.21 30.96 36.44
CA ASP A 80 -12.27 31.48 37.42
C ASP A 80 -12.00 32.97 37.11
N PRO A 81 -12.54 33.91 37.91
CA PRO A 81 -12.41 35.34 37.65
C PRO A 81 -11.00 35.90 37.90
N SER A 82 -10.08 35.07 38.41
CA SER A 82 -8.68 35.41 38.68
C SER A 82 -7.71 34.92 37.60
N ASN A 83 -8.20 34.19 36.59
CA ASN A 83 -7.38 33.59 35.55
C ASN A 83 -7.75 34.15 34.15
N VAL A 84 -6.77 34.71 33.44
CA VAL A 84 -6.97 35.33 32.12
C VAL A 84 -7.48 34.33 31.07
N ASP A 85 -6.92 33.13 31.02
CA ASP A 85 -7.32 32.09 30.06
C ASP A 85 -8.76 31.63 30.32
N SER A 86 -9.12 31.46 31.60
CA SER A 86 -10.48 31.13 32.03
C SER A 86 -11.49 32.17 31.55
N LEU A 87 -11.16 33.46 31.71
CA LEU A 87 -11.98 34.58 31.25
C LEU A 87 -12.08 34.65 29.72
N PHE A 88 -10.97 34.41 29.01
CA PHE A 88 -10.96 34.35 27.55
C PHE A 88 -11.89 33.28 27.01
N TYR A 89 -11.71 32.03 27.45
CA TYR A 89 -12.52 30.91 27.00
C TYR A 89 -14.00 31.13 27.33
N ALA A 90 -14.30 31.63 28.53
CA ALA A 90 -15.67 31.90 28.94
C ALA A 90 -16.31 33.05 28.15
N ALA A 91 -15.62 34.18 27.99
CA ALA A 91 -16.11 35.34 27.27
C ALA A 91 -16.41 35.02 25.81
N GLN A 92 -15.45 34.42 25.10
CA GLN A 92 -15.62 34.08 23.68
C GLN A 92 -16.68 32.99 23.47
N SER A 93 -16.75 31.99 24.35
CA SER A 93 -17.84 31.00 24.29
C SER A 93 -19.20 31.65 24.52
N SER A 94 -19.31 32.57 25.49
CA SER A 94 -20.58 33.23 25.81
C SER A 94 -21.10 34.12 24.68
N GLN A 95 -20.20 34.78 23.95
CA GLN A 95 -20.54 35.60 22.79
C GLN A 95 -21.14 34.78 21.64
N ALA A 96 -20.70 33.53 21.49
CA ALA A 96 -21.25 32.59 20.51
C ALA A 96 -22.61 31.98 20.92
N LEU A 97 -23.05 32.16 22.17
CA LEU A 97 -24.31 31.62 22.70
C LEU A 97 -25.39 32.70 22.84
N SER A 98 -26.53 32.52 22.18
CA SER A 98 -27.67 33.42 22.34
C SER A 98 -28.19 33.46 23.79
N GLY A 99 -28.09 34.61 24.45
CA GLY A 99 -28.63 34.84 25.80
C GLY A 99 -27.74 34.38 26.95
N CYS A 100 -26.44 34.13 26.71
CA CYS A 100 -25.47 33.83 27.76
C CYS A 100 -24.61 35.05 28.10
N GLU A 101 -25.00 35.82 29.11
CA GLU A 101 -24.20 36.95 29.61
C GLU A 101 -23.37 36.56 30.83
N ILE A 102 -22.10 36.98 30.84
CA ILE A 102 -21.17 36.82 31.97
C ILE A 102 -20.94 38.20 32.59
N SER A 103 -21.28 38.33 33.87
CA SER A 103 -20.97 39.52 34.66
C SER A 103 -19.67 39.31 35.44
N VAL A 104 -18.71 40.22 35.28
CA VAL A 104 -17.44 40.21 36.02
C VAL A 104 -17.34 41.41 36.96
N SER A 105 -16.51 41.30 38.01
CA SER A 105 -16.30 42.39 38.96
C SER A 105 -15.30 43.43 38.41
N ASN A 106 -15.21 44.58 39.07
CA ASN A 106 -14.23 45.61 38.68
C ASN A 106 -12.79 45.12 38.88
N GLU A 107 -12.54 44.30 39.91
CA GLU A 107 -11.21 43.72 40.16
C GLU A 107 -10.77 42.81 39.01
N THR A 108 -11.70 42.01 38.46
CA THR A 108 -11.43 41.17 37.28
C THR A 108 -11.14 42.02 36.05
N LYS A 109 -11.88 43.12 35.86
CA LYS A 109 -11.63 44.08 34.77
C LYS A 109 -10.23 44.70 34.88
N ASP A 110 -9.85 45.17 36.07
CA ASP A 110 -8.55 45.80 36.29
C ASP A 110 -7.40 44.80 36.08
N MET A 111 -7.62 43.54 36.46
CA MET A 111 -6.66 42.46 36.18
C MET A 111 -6.49 42.19 34.67
N LEU A 112 -7.60 42.13 33.91
CA LEU A 112 -7.53 41.98 32.45
C LEU A 112 -6.81 43.15 31.79
N LEU A 113 -7.07 44.38 32.23
CA LEU A 113 -6.36 45.57 31.73
C LEU A 113 -4.87 45.52 32.07
N ALA A 114 -4.51 45.08 33.27
CA ALA A 114 -3.11 44.92 33.69
C ALA A 114 -2.37 43.82 32.90
N ALA A 115 -3.08 42.79 32.43
CA ALA A 115 -2.53 41.74 31.57
C ALA A 115 -2.25 42.21 30.13
N VAL A 116 -2.78 43.37 29.72
CA VAL A 116 -2.42 44.03 28.46
C VAL A 116 -1.16 44.88 28.70
N SER A 117 -0.03 44.20 28.87
CA SER A 117 1.27 44.82 29.18
C SER A 117 2.39 44.22 28.34
N GLU A 118 3.46 44.99 28.10
CA GLU A 118 4.69 44.54 27.42
C GLU A 118 5.42 43.39 28.16
N ASP A 119 5.14 43.24 29.46
CA ASP A 119 5.69 42.19 30.30
C ASP A 119 4.96 40.84 30.15
N SER A 120 3.75 40.85 29.59
CA SER A 120 2.94 39.65 29.34
C SER A 120 3.35 38.95 28.04
N SER A 121 3.06 37.64 27.92
CA SER A 121 3.29 36.93 26.65
C SER A 121 2.28 37.34 25.58
N VAL A 122 2.57 37.09 24.31
CA VAL A 122 1.63 37.40 23.21
C VAL A 122 0.29 36.67 23.39
N VAL A 123 0.33 35.43 23.85
CA VAL A 123 -0.86 34.63 24.21
C VAL A 123 -1.70 35.32 25.29
N GLN A 124 -1.06 35.81 26.35
CA GLN A 124 -1.76 36.47 27.47
C GLN A 124 -2.40 37.78 27.03
N ILE A 125 -1.69 38.57 26.22
CA ILE A 125 -2.22 39.81 25.64
C ILE A 125 -3.43 39.49 24.76
N TYR A 126 -3.32 38.49 23.89
CA TYR A 126 -4.43 38.04 23.05
C TYR A 126 -5.65 37.63 23.87
N HIS A 127 -5.45 36.74 24.86
CA HIS A 127 -6.52 36.27 25.72
C HIS A 127 -7.16 37.41 26.52
N ALA A 128 -6.38 38.35 27.06
CA ALA A 128 -6.90 39.51 27.79
C ALA A 128 -7.72 40.44 26.88
N VAL A 129 -7.20 40.78 25.70
CA VAL A 129 -7.87 41.65 24.71
C VAL A 129 -9.17 41.01 24.21
N ALA A 130 -9.14 39.74 23.84
CA ALA A 130 -10.31 39.03 23.37
C ALA A 130 -11.35 38.82 24.49
N ALA A 131 -10.92 38.63 25.74
CA ALA A 131 -11.82 38.60 26.91
C ALA A 131 -12.51 39.96 27.12
N LEU A 132 -11.75 41.06 27.12
CA LEU A 132 -12.29 42.42 27.26
C LEU A 132 -13.30 42.72 26.14
N SER A 133 -12.96 42.37 24.90
CA SER A 133 -13.83 42.51 23.72
C SER A 133 -15.11 41.67 23.86
N GLY A 134 -14.99 40.39 24.21
CA GLY A 134 -16.12 39.47 24.36
C GLY A 134 -17.07 39.81 25.52
N LEU A 135 -16.56 40.42 26.59
CA LEU A 135 -17.34 40.91 27.73
C LEU A 135 -17.93 42.32 27.52
N GLY A 136 -17.63 42.97 26.38
CA GLY A 136 -18.07 44.34 26.10
C GLY A 136 -17.45 45.39 27.04
N LEU A 137 -16.26 45.13 27.57
CA LEU A 137 -15.55 46.04 28.47
C LEU A 137 -14.71 47.07 27.67
N PRO A 138 -14.49 48.28 28.22
CA PRO A 138 -13.64 49.28 27.56
C PRO A 138 -12.22 48.76 27.34
N LEU A 139 -11.71 48.92 26.11
CA LEU A 139 -10.37 48.54 25.69
C LEU A 139 -9.65 49.72 25.05
N ALA A 140 -8.48 50.11 25.58
CA ALA A 140 -7.63 51.12 24.99
C ALA A 140 -6.83 50.53 23.82
N SER A 141 -7.42 50.53 22.61
CA SER A 141 -6.84 49.81 21.45
C SER A 141 -5.43 50.25 21.08
N GLN A 142 -5.08 51.54 21.23
CA GLN A 142 -3.75 52.04 20.91
C GLN A 142 -2.67 51.54 21.91
N GLU A 143 -3.02 51.47 23.20
CA GLU A 143 -2.14 50.94 24.24
C GLU A 143 -1.95 49.43 24.08
N ALA A 144 -3.03 48.70 23.80
CA ALA A 144 -3.00 47.28 23.51
C ALA A 144 -2.13 46.96 22.28
N LEU A 145 -2.25 47.75 21.22
CA LEU A 145 -1.42 47.62 20.03
C LEU A 145 0.07 47.89 20.32
N GLY A 146 0.36 48.91 21.14
CA GLY A 146 1.72 49.22 21.58
C GLY A 146 2.35 48.06 22.36
N ALA A 147 1.62 47.54 23.36
CA ALA A 147 2.05 46.39 24.14
C ALA A 147 2.27 45.13 23.27
N LEU A 148 1.33 44.86 22.35
CA LEU A 148 1.42 43.75 21.42
C LEU A 148 2.66 43.86 20.51
N THR A 149 2.89 45.02 19.92
CA THR A 149 4.02 45.24 18.99
C THR A 149 5.36 45.14 19.71
N ALA A 150 5.47 45.74 20.90
CA ALA A 150 6.68 45.68 21.72
C ALA A 150 6.99 44.24 22.17
N ARG A 151 5.96 43.43 22.40
CA ARG A 151 6.12 42.02 22.77
C ARG A 151 6.42 41.13 21.57
N LEU A 152 5.77 41.36 20.43
CA LEU A 152 5.96 40.56 19.21
C LEU A 152 7.41 40.61 18.73
N GLY A 153 8.06 41.78 18.78
CA GLY A 153 9.50 41.92 18.48
C GLY A 153 10.45 41.21 19.45
N LYS A 154 9.95 40.58 20.52
CA LYS A 154 10.71 39.71 21.43
C LYS A 154 10.34 38.22 21.31
N GLU A 155 9.20 37.91 20.69
CA GLU A 155 8.59 36.57 20.65
C GLU A 155 8.19 36.21 19.21
N GLU A 156 9.18 36.12 18.31
CA GLU A 156 9.01 35.97 16.85
C GLU A 156 8.67 34.52 16.40
N THR A 157 7.69 33.89 17.06
CA THR A 157 7.18 32.58 16.64
C THR A 157 6.01 32.72 15.67
N VAL A 158 5.77 31.72 14.81
CA VAL A 158 4.61 31.72 13.89
C VAL A 158 3.31 31.87 14.68
N LEU A 159 3.15 31.08 15.75
CA LEU A 159 1.94 31.11 16.58
C LEU A 159 1.73 32.46 17.27
N ALA A 160 2.78 33.08 17.81
CA ALA A 160 2.67 34.42 18.42
C ALA A 160 2.23 35.45 17.39
N THR A 161 2.78 35.39 16.17
CA THR A 161 2.39 36.30 15.08
C THR A 161 0.93 36.09 14.67
N ILE A 162 0.47 34.83 14.54
CA ILE A 162 -0.95 34.51 14.28
C ILE A 162 -1.86 35.05 15.39
N GLN A 163 -1.47 34.91 16.66
CA GLN A 163 -2.21 35.45 17.80
C GLN A 163 -2.20 36.98 17.81
N ALA A 164 -1.15 37.63 17.31
CA ALA A 164 -1.14 39.06 17.09
C ALA A 164 -2.16 39.47 16.01
N LEU A 165 -2.28 38.72 14.91
CA LEU A 165 -3.34 38.95 13.92
C LEU A 165 -4.74 38.79 14.54
N GLN A 166 -4.94 37.75 15.36
CA GLN A 166 -6.20 37.53 16.08
C GLN A 166 -6.50 38.69 17.04
N THR A 167 -5.50 39.14 17.81
CA THR A 167 -5.62 40.28 18.73
C THR A 167 -6.03 41.54 17.99
N ALA A 168 -5.36 41.86 16.88
CA ALA A 168 -5.65 43.02 16.05
C ALA A 168 -7.09 43.01 15.51
N SER A 169 -7.67 41.84 15.24
CA SER A 169 -9.07 41.71 14.80
C SER A 169 -10.09 42.13 15.87
N HIS A 170 -9.68 42.28 17.14
CA HIS A 170 -10.53 42.78 18.23
C HIS A 170 -10.31 44.26 18.56
N LEU A 171 -9.28 44.90 17.99
CA LEU A 171 -8.94 46.29 18.25
C LEU A 171 -9.79 47.25 17.39
N SER A 172 -9.96 48.49 17.84
CA SER A 172 -10.63 49.52 17.03
C SER A 172 -9.85 49.80 15.73
N GLN A 173 -10.56 49.96 14.61
CA GLN A 173 -9.99 50.40 13.34
C GLN A 173 -9.33 51.80 13.41
N GLN A 174 -9.57 52.55 14.49
CA GLN A 174 -8.89 53.83 14.73
C GLN A 174 -7.42 53.66 15.15
N ALA A 175 -7.03 52.47 15.62
CA ALA A 175 -5.62 52.14 15.88
C ALA A 175 -4.90 51.84 14.56
N ASP A 176 -3.61 52.18 14.47
CA ASP A 176 -2.82 51.97 13.25
C ASP A 176 -2.36 50.51 13.11
N LEU A 177 -3.23 49.65 12.59
CA LEU A 177 -2.98 48.21 12.46
C LEU A 177 -2.03 47.81 11.32
N ARG A 178 -1.44 48.78 10.58
CA ARG A 178 -0.64 48.51 9.38
C ARG A 178 0.54 47.58 9.65
N ASN A 179 1.27 47.80 10.72
CA ASN A 179 2.43 46.97 11.08
C ASN A 179 2.02 45.50 11.26
N ILE A 180 0.87 45.24 11.89
CA ILE A 180 0.37 43.88 12.09
C ILE A 180 -0.15 43.27 10.78
N VAL A 181 -0.68 44.09 9.86
CA VAL A 181 -1.08 43.63 8.53
C VAL A 181 0.14 43.24 7.68
N GLU A 182 1.25 43.97 7.79
CA GLU A 182 2.50 43.66 7.07
C GLU A 182 3.07 42.29 7.47
N GLU A 183 2.90 41.86 8.72
CA GLU A 183 3.29 40.52 9.20
C GLU A 183 2.61 39.36 8.44
N ILE A 184 1.48 39.62 7.74
CA ILE A 184 0.84 38.60 6.89
C ILE A 184 1.79 38.22 5.75
N GLU A 185 2.48 39.18 5.13
CA GLU A 185 3.43 38.91 4.05
C GLU A 185 4.61 38.09 4.55
N ASP A 186 5.11 38.39 5.74
CA ASP A 186 6.19 37.65 6.39
C ASP A 186 5.77 36.22 6.74
N LEU A 187 4.55 36.03 7.25
CA LEU A 187 4.00 34.71 7.49
C LEU A 187 3.79 33.91 6.20
N VAL A 188 3.33 34.54 5.12
CA VAL A 188 3.20 33.89 3.81
C VAL A 188 4.56 33.42 3.30
N ALA A 189 5.62 34.21 3.50
CA ALA A 189 6.98 33.87 3.10
C ALA A 189 7.59 32.70 3.90
N ARG A 190 7.04 32.39 5.08
CA ARG A 190 7.47 31.28 5.96
C ARG A 190 6.74 29.96 5.69
N LEU A 191 5.76 29.94 4.80
CA LEU A 191 5.04 28.71 4.45
C LEU A 191 5.87 27.81 3.54
N ASP A 192 5.83 26.50 3.81
CA ASP A 192 6.47 25.49 2.98
C ASP A 192 5.55 25.02 1.85
N GLU A 193 6.05 25.11 0.62
CA GLU A 193 5.39 24.57 -0.56
C GLU A 193 5.74 23.10 -0.74
N LEU A 194 4.73 22.22 -0.72
CA LEU A 194 4.91 20.78 -0.96
C LEU A 194 4.31 20.40 -2.31
N GLY A 195 5.20 20.15 -3.28
CA GLY A 195 4.85 19.58 -4.58
C GLY A 195 3.90 20.44 -5.43
N GLY A 196 3.91 21.77 -5.25
CA GLY A 196 3.04 22.70 -5.97
C GLY A 196 1.56 22.63 -5.59
N MET A 197 1.18 21.76 -4.66
CA MET A 197 -0.22 21.46 -4.35
C MET A 197 -0.65 21.86 -2.94
N TYR A 198 0.30 21.93 -2.00
CA TYR A 198 0.06 22.21 -0.59
C TYR A 198 0.96 23.35 -0.13
N LEU A 199 0.43 24.15 0.78
CA LEU A 199 1.15 25.23 1.45
C LEU A 199 0.84 25.13 2.95
N GLN A 200 1.85 25.03 3.81
CA GLN A 200 1.66 24.82 5.25
C GLN A 200 2.84 25.32 6.07
N PHE A 201 2.63 25.53 7.37
CA PHE A 201 3.72 25.76 8.31
C PHE A 201 4.35 24.44 8.79
N GLU A 202 5.63 24.47 9.18
CA GLU A 202 6.32 23.33 9.81
C GLU A 202 5.61 22.87 11.10
N GLU A 203 5.00 23.80 11.84
CA GLU A 203 4.25 23.52 13.07
C GLU A 203 2.97 22.69 12.83
N GLY A 204 2.50 22.59 11.59
CA GLY A 204 1.45 21.67 11.17
C GLY A 204 0.09 22.31 10.85
N LEU A 205 -0.93 21.44 10.77
CA LEU A 205 -2.28 21.75 10.28
C LEU A 205 -2.99 22.81 11.12
N GLU A 206 -2.92 22.70 12.44
CA GLU A 206 -3.61 23.61 13.36
C GLU A 206 -3.12 25.05 13.19
N THR A 207 -1.81 25.27 13.21
CA THR A 207 -1.18 26.57 12.96
C THR A 207 -1.55 27.13 11.59
N THR A 208 -1.53 26.29 10.56
CA THR A 208 -1.88 26.67 9.18
C THR A 208 -3.36 27.10 9.07
N ALA A 209 -4.27 26.36 9.71
CA ALA A 209 -5.69 26.69 9.71
C ALA A 209 -5.99 27.95 10.54
N LEU A 210 -5.35 28.11 11.70
CA LEU A 210 -5.48 29.32 12.53
C LEU A 210 -4.96 30.57 11.80
N PHE A 211 -3.85 30.45 11.07
CA PHE A 211 -3.35 31.53 10.22
C PHE A 211 -4.41 31.99 9.21
N VAL A 212 -4.97 31.06 8.43
CA VAL A 212 -6.02 31.41 7.45
C VAL A 212 -7.20 32.08 8.14
N ALA A 213 -7.70 31.51 9.24
CA ALA A 213 -8.81 32.10 9.97
C ALA A 213 -8.49 33.52 10.50
N ALA A 214 -7.30 33.72 11.07
CA ALA A 214 -6.86 34.98 11.64
C ALA A 214 -6.64 36.06 10.57
N THR A 215 -5.98 35.71 9.47
CA THR A 215 -5.72 36.61 8.34
C THR A 215 -7.03 37.11 7.75
N TYR A 216 -7.94 36.22 7.35
CA TYR A 216 -9.20 36.67 6.75
C TYR A 216 -10.07 37.47 7.74
N LYS A 217 -10.08 37.10 9.03
CA LYS A 217 -10.80 37.86 10.06
C LYS A 217 -10.22 39.27 10.24
N LEU A 218 -8.91 39.42 10.29
CA LEU A 218 -8.25 40.74 10.40
C LEU A 218 -8.47 41.56 9.13
N MET A 219 -8.33 40.96 7.96
CA MET A 219 -8.45 41.65 6.68
C MET A 219 -9.89 42.07 6.37
N ASP A 220 -10.88 41.28 6.78
CA ASP A 220 -12.29 41.70 6.76
C ASP A 220 -12.53 42.86 7.75
N HIS A 221 -11.85 42.86 8.90
CA HIS A 221 -11.94 43.94 9.89
C HIS A 221 -11.26 45.24 9.42
N VAL A 222 -10.14 45.18 8.71
CA VAL A 222 -9.43 46.38 8.21
C VAL A 222 -9.99 46.87 6.86
N GLY A 223 -10.67 45.99 6.10
CA GLY A 223 -11.24 46.32 4.80
C GLY A 223 -10.22 46.32 3.66
N THR A 224 -9.16 45.52 3.77
CA THR A 224 -8.08 45.38 2.79
C THR A 224 -7.96 43.94 2.30
N VAL A 225 -7.59 43.74 1.03
CA VAL A 225 -7.37 42.39 0.47
C VAL A 225 -6.15 41.76 1.13
N PRO A 226 -6.20 40.49 1.59
CA PRO A 226 -5.04 39.78 2.13
C PRO A 226 -3.93 39.68 1.08
N SER A 227 -2.67 39.90 1.49
CA SER A 227 -1.47 39.68 0.67
C SER A 227 -1.16 38.18 0.46
N ILE A 228 -2.17 37.41 0.05
CA ILE A 228 -2.09 35.98 -0.29
C ILE A 228 -2.59 35.83 -1.73
N LYS A 229 -1.77 35.25 -2.61
CA LYS A 229 -2.15 35.02 -4.01
C LYS A 229 -3.22 33.94 -4.13
N GLU A 230 -4.03 33.96 -5.19
CA GLU A 230 -5.11 32.98 -5.39
C GLU A 230 -4.62 31.52 -5.40
N ASP A 231 -3.47 31.25 -6.02
CA ASP A 231 -2.84 29.93 -6.03
C ASP A 231 -2.44 29.47 -4.63
N GLN A 232 -1.86 30.37 -3.82
CA GLN A 232 -1.53 30.11 -2.42
C GLN A 232 -2.78 29.83 -1.57
N VAL A 233 -3.90 30.52 -1.81
CA VAL A 233 -5.18 30.23 -1.13
C VAL A 233 -5.66 28.81 -1.46
N ILE A 234 -5.52 28.38 -2.72
CA ILE A 234 -5.90 27.03 -3.15
C ILE A 234 -4.99 25.97 -2.52
N GLN A 235 -3.68 26.24 -2.43
CA GLN A 235 -2.73 25.35 -1.77
C GLN A 235 -2.97 25.24 -0.26
N LEU A 236 -3.27 26.35 0.42
CA LEU A 236 -3.67 26.38 1.83
C LEU A 236 -4.95 25.59 2.06
N MET A 237 -5.95 25.78 1.20
CA MET A 237 -7.19 25.02 1.20
C MET A 237 -6.92 23.50 1.07
N ASN A 238 -6.06 23.10 0.14
CA ASN A 238 -5.70 21.69 -0.05
C ASN A 238 -5.05 21.09 1.19
N THR A 239 -4.16 21.83 1.87
CA THR A 239 -3.57 21.42 3.14
C THR A 239 -4.65 21.24 4.20
N ILE A 240 -5.47 22.27 4.41
CA ILE A 240 -6.44 22.33 5.51
C ILE A 240 -7.49 21.21 5.41
N PHE A 241 -7.91 20.88 4.18
CA PHE A 241 -8.94 19.86 3.94
C PHE A 241 -8.39 18.49 3.55
N SER A 242 -7.07 18.31 3.56
CA SER A 242 -6.44 16.99 3.33
C SER A 242 -6.80 15.97 4.42
N LYS A 243 -6.96 16.44 5.67
CA LYS A 243 -7.36 15.63 6.81
C LYS A 243 -8.86 15.74 7.06
N LYS A 244 -9.55 14.59 7.07
CA LYS A 244 -11.02 14.50 7.23
C LYS A 244 -11.46 13.98 8.60
N ASN A 245 -10.51 13.54 9.43
CA ASN A 245 -10.76 13.00 10.76
C ASN A 245 -9.90 13.76 11.76
N PHE A 246 -10.51 14.27 12.83
CA PHE A 246 -9.85 15.14 13.81
C PHE A 246 -9.85 14.45 15.17
N GLU A 247 -8.67 14.17 15.70
CA GLU A 247 -8.51 13.49 16.99
C GLU A 247 -8.65 14.48 18.16
N SER A 248 -8.00 15.64 18.06
CA SER A 248 -8.07 16.72 19.05
C SER A 248 -9.20 17.71 18.74
N LEU A 249 -9.74 18.33 19.80
CA LEU A 249 -10.73 19.40 19.68
C LEU A 249 -10.12 20.68 19.07
N SER A 250 -8.87 21.01 19.40
CA SER A 250 -8.16 22.19 18.88
C SER A 250 -7.97 22.12 17.37
N GLU A 251 -7.63 20.95 16.85
CA GLU A 251 -7.46 20.71 15.41
C GLU A 251 -8.81 20.81 14.68
N ALA A 252 -9.87 20.20 15.21
CA ALA A 252 -11.21 20.36 14.65
C ALA A 252 -11.66 21.82 14.66
N PHE A 253 -11.38 22.55 15.74
CA PHE A 253 -11.73 23.95 15.89
C PHE A 253 -11.00 24.85 14.89
N SER A 254 -9.69 24.68 14.75
CA SER A 254 -8.89 25.48 13.81
C SER A 254 -9.33 25.27 12.37
N VAL A 255 -9.57 24.02 11.96
CA VAL A 255 -10.10 23.69 10.62
C VAL A 255 -11.50 24.27 10.41
N ALA A 256 -12.37 24.23 11.43
CA ALA A 256 -13.69 24.81 11.36
C ALA A 256 -13.66 26.34 11.16
N CYS A 257 -12.79 27.04 11.90
CA CYS A 257 -12.59 28.48 11.75
C CYS A 257 -12.04 28.84 10.37
N ALA A 258 -11.06 28.08 9.86
CA ALA A 258 -10.51 28.28 8.52
C ALA A 258 -11.55 28.00 7.43
N ALA A 259 -12.35 26.94 7.58
CA ALA A 259 -13.42 26.60 6.65
C ALA A 259 -14.50 27.68 6.61
N ALA A 260 -14.88 28.24 7.77
CA ALA A 260 -15.79 29.37 7.85
C ALA A 260 -15.25 30.60 7.10
N ALA A 261 -13.99 30.96 7.37
CA ALA A 261 -13.33 32.09 6.72
C ALA A 261 -13.24 31.94 5.19
N LEU A 262 -12.87 30.76 4.69
CA LEU A 262 -12.79 30.51 3.24
C LEU A 262 -14.16 30.32 2.59
N SER A 263 -15.19 29.94 3.36
CA SER A 263 -16.56 29.76 2.85
C SER A 263 -17.25 31.09 2.56
N GLN A 264 -16.97 32.11 3.37
CA GLN A 264 -17.55 33.44 3.22
C GLN A 264 -16.58 34.49 3.78
N ASN A 265 -16.01 35.29 2.89
CA ASN A 265 -15.19 36.48 3.21
C ASN A 265 -15.32 37.50 2.08
N GLN A 266 -14.76 38.71 2.23
CA GLN A 266 -14.93 39.76 1.22
C GLN A 266 -14.02 39.65 -0.01
N TYR A 267 -13.10 38.68 -0.06
CA TYR A 267 -11.98 38.68 -1.01
C TYR A 267 -11.88 37.42 -1.87
N HIS A 268 -11.57 36.27 -1.26
CA HIS A 268 -11.28 35.02 -1.94
C HIS A 268 -12.19 33.91 -1.45
N VAL A 269 -13.16 33.50 -2.26
CA VAL A 269 -14.06 32.37 -1.98
C VAL A 269 -13.68 31.22 -2.92
N PRO A 270 -12.92 30.22 -2.44
CA PRO A 270 -12.57 29.06 -3.25
C PRO A 270 -13.82 28.25 -3.59
N ILE A 271 -13.98 27.94 -4.88
CA ILE A 271 -15.10 27.12 -5.34
C ILE A 271 -14.67 25.66 -5.55
N VAL A 272 -15.60 24.76 -5.30
CA VAL A 272 -15.44 23.31 -5.47
C VAL A 272 -16.43 22.87 -6.53
N VAL A 273 -15.91 22.32 -7.64
CA VAL A 273 -16.72 21.79 -8.75
C VAL A 273 -16.48 20.30 -8.85
N VAL A 274 -17.52 19.51 -8.57
CA VAL A 274 -17.42 18.05 -8.50
C VAL A 274 -18.55 17.42 -9.32
N PRO A 275 -18.27 16.40 -10.14
CA PRO A 275 -19.31 15.67 -10.84
C PRO A 275 -20.20 14.87 -9.87
N GLU A 276 -21.52 14.94 -10.06
CA GLU A 276 -22.47 14.11 -9.32
C GLU A 276 -22.47 12.70 -9.94
N GLY A 277 -21.80 11.76 -9.26
CA GLY A 277 -21.57 10.40 -9.74
C GLY A 277 -20.27 10.26 -10.53
N PRO A 278 -20.02 9.11 -11.18
CA PRO A 278 -18.84 8.95 -12.01
C PRO A 278 -18.88 9.97 -13.15
N ALA A 279 -17.75 10.61 -13.45
CA ALA A 279 -17.57 11.46 -14.63
C ALA A 279 -17.56 10.61 -15.91
N SER A 280 -18.59 9.80 -16.10
CA SER A 280 -18.78 8.94 -17.25
C SER A 280 -20.17 9.15 -17.80
N ALA A 281 -20.23 9.52 -19.07
CA ALA A 281 -21.47 9.62 -19.82
C ALA A 281 -21.55 8.47 -20.82
N THR A 282 -22.76 8.23 -21.28
CA THR A 282 -23.04 7.21 -22.29
C THR A 282 -23.93 7.83 -23.35
N HIS A 283 -24.00 7.24 -24.55
CA HIS A 283 -24.86 7.79 -25.60
C HIS A 283 -26.33 7.98 -25.14
N ASP A 284 -26.85 7.09 -24.28
CA ASP A 284 -28.21 7.18 -23.72
C ASP A 284 -28.31 8.10 -22.50
N GLN A 285 -27.18 8.41 -21.84
CA GLN A 285 -27.08 9.25 -20.64
C GLN A 285 -26.05 10.35 -20.87
N ALA A 286 -26.30 11.18 -21.88
CA ALA A 286 -25.45 12.30 -22.27
C ALA A 286 -25.76 13.58 -21.45
N ILE A 287 -25.82 13.41 -20.13
CA ILE A 287 -26.04 14.49 -19.16
C ILE A 287 -24.86 14.46 -18.17
N LEU A 288 -24.12 15.56 -18.08
CA LEU A 288 -23.11 15.78 -17.05
C LEU A 288 -23.73 16.63 -15.95
N ARG A 289 -23.72 16.13 -14.71
CA ARG A 289 -24.22 16.83 -13.53
C ARG A 289 -23.05 17.29 -12.69
N LEU A 290 -23.01 18.57 -12.35
CA LEU A 290 -21.96 19.18 -11.53
C LEU A 290 -22.58 19.78 -10.28
N GLN A 291 -22.01 19.42 -9.14
CA GLN A 291 -22.22 20.10 -7.88
C GLN A 291 -21.18 21.22 -7.76
N VAL A 292 -21.64 22.45 -7.62
CA VAL A 292 -20.79 23.64 -7.48
C VAL A 292 -21.05 24.24 -6.11
N THR A 293 -20.07 24.14 -5.22
CA THR A 293 -20.20 24.54 -3.81
C THR A 293 -19.05 25.43 -3.36
N ASN A 294 -19.21 26.10 -2.22
CA ASN A 294 -18.08 26.59 -1.44
C ASN A 294 -17.38 25.45 -0.68
N VAL A 295 -16.36 25.79 0.09
CA VAL A 295 -15.55 24.85 0.89
C VAL A 295 -16.35 24.12 1.98
N LEU A 296 -17.51 24.63 2.39
CA LEU A 296 -18.43 24.00 3.35
C LEU A 296 -19.55 23.19 2.67
N SER A 297 -19.38 22.83 1.40
CA SER A 297 -20.38 22.06 0.64
C SER A 297 -21.75 22.75 0.51
N GLN A 298 -21.82 24.08 0.66
CA GLN A 298 -23.04 24.84 0.43
C GLN A 298 -23.18 25.19 -1.06
N PRO A 299 -24.34 24.94 -1.70
CA PRO A 299 -24.52 25.10 -3.14
C PRO A 299 -24.52 26.57 -3.55
N LEU A 300 -23.76 26.89 -4.60
CA LEU A 300 -23.67 28.25 -5.17
C LEU A 300 -24.70 28.43 -6.29
N THR A 301 -25.99 28.46 -5.93
CA THR A 301 -27.11 28.51 -6.88
C THR A 301 -27.21 29.80 -7.69
N GLN A 302 -26.55 30.88 -7.24
CA GLN A 302 -26.50 32.16 -7.96
C GLN A 302 -25.38 32.19 -9.02
N ALA A 303 -24.50 31.19 -9.05
CA ALA A 303 -23.42 31.12 -10.02
C ALA A 303 -23.93 30.72 -11.42
N THR A 304 -23.26 31.21 -12.45
CA THR A 304 -23.45 30.81 -13.84
C THR A 304 -22.32 29.87 -14.25
N VAL A 305 -22.64 28.64 -14.61
CA VAL A 305 -21.66 27.63 -15.00
C VAL A 305 -21.70 27.42 -16.51
N LYS A 306 -20.55 27.53 -17.17
CA LYS A 306 -20.40 27.34 -18.61
C LYS A 306 -19.25 26.40 -18.93
N LEU A 307 -19.46 25.57 -19.94
CA LEU A 307 -18.40 24.82 -20.60
C LEU A 307 -17.69 25.74 -21.58
N GLU A 308 -16.41 26.03 -21.36
CA GLU A 308 -15.60 26.74 -22.33
C GLU A 308 -15.38 25.89 -23.57
N HIS A 309 -14.87 24.67 -23.36
CA HIS A 309 -14.61 23.71 -24.41
C HIS A 309 -14.53 22.28 -23.85
N ALA A 310 -14.90 21.30 -24.68
CA ALA A 310 -14.64 19.88 -24.47
C ALA A 310 -13.74 19.39 -25.60
N LYS A 311 -12.54 18.93 -25.25
CA LYS A 311 -11.54 18.43 -26.21
C LYS A 311 -11.36 16.93 -26.06
N SER A 312 -11.28 16.22 -27.20
CA SER A 312 -10.87 14.82 -27.21
C SER A 312 -9.43 14.68 -26.73
N VAL A 313 -9.16 13.77 -25.80
CA VAL A 313 -7.79 13.53 -25.30
C VAL A 313 -6.90 12.97 -26.42
N ALA A 314 -7.45 12.10 -27.27
CA ALA A 314 -6.71 11.43 -28.33
C ALA A 314 -6.39 12.35 -29.52
N SER A 315 -7.37 13.12 -30.00
CA SER A 315 -7.22 13.96 -31.21
C SER A 315 -6.97 15.44 -30.92
N ARG A 316 -7.14 15.89 -29.67
CA ARG A 316 -7.15 17.31 -29.25
C ARG A 316 -8.21 18.18 -29.96
N ALA A 317 -9.11 17.57 -30.73
CA ALA A 317 -10.20 18.27 -31.41
C ALA A 317 -11.25 18.73 -30.40
N THR A 318 -11.76 19.95 -30.59
CA THR A 318 -12.87 20.49 -29.79
C THR A 318 -14.20 19.98 -30.34
N VAL A 319 -14.98 19.30 -29.49
CA VAL A 319 -16.26 18.66 -29.89
C VAL A 319 -17.47 19.48 -29.43
N LEU A 320 -17.35 20.17 -28.30
CA LEU A 320 -18.37 21.06 -27.76
C LEU A 320 -17.69 22.30 -27.19
N GLN A 321 -18.30 23.47 -27.30
CA GLN A 321 -17.76 24.72 -26.76
C GLN A 321 -18.86 25.72 -26.43
N ARG A 322 -18.57 26.65 -25.51
CA ARG A 322 -19.43 27.80 -25.16
C ARG A 322 -20.87 27.41 -24.85
N THR A 323 -21.06 26.33 -24.10
CA THR A 323 -22.40 25.81 -23.74
C THR A 323 -22.66 26.06 -22.26
N PHE A 324 -23.87 26.49 -21.91
CA PHE A 324 -24.25 26.77 -20.52
C PHE A 324 -24.83 25.54 -19.84
N PHE A 325 -24.57 25.40 -18.54
CA PHE A 325 -25.25 24.44 -17.70
C PHE A 325 -26.59 25.04 -17.23
N THR A 326 -27.60 24.20 -17.06
CA THR A 326 -28.89 24.57 -16.50
C THR A 326 -28.97 24.16 -15.03
N LEU A 327 -29.35 25.08 -14.14
CA LEU A 327 -29.56 24.76 -12.73
C LEU A 327 -30.87 23.97 -12.55
N VAL A 328 -30.76 22.77 -11.98
CA VAL A 328 -31.88 21.89 -11.63
C VAL A 328 -31.78 21.55 -10.15
N GLY A 329 -32.58 22.23 -9.32
CA GLY A 329 -32.42 22.17 -7.85
C GLY A 329 -31.11 22.84 -7.43
N ASP A 330 -30.21 22.05 -6.81
CA ASP A 330 -28.89 22.49 -6.35
C ASP A 330 -27.73 22.05 -7.28
N VAL A 331 -28.05 21.47 -8.45
CA VAL A 331 -27.09 20.84 -9.36
C VAL A 331 -27.13 21.48 -10.74
N PHE A 332 -25.97 21.67 -11.34
CA PHE A 332 -25.82 22.18 -12.70
C PHE A 332 -25.76 21.03 -13.71
N GLU A 333 -26.73 20.97 -14.62
CA GLU A 333 -26.80 19.93 -15.65
C GLU A 333 -26.36 20.48 -17.02
N LEU A 334 -25.49 19.75 -17.71
CA LEU A 334 -25.18 19.95 -19.12
C LEU A 334 -25.68 18.77 -19.92
N ASN A 335 -26.69 19.01 -20.75
CA ASN A 335 -27.20 18.02 -21.70
C ASN A 335 -26.50 18.17 -23.05
N PHE A 336 -25.88 17.10 -23.52
CA PHE A 336 -25.18 17.03 -24.80
C PHE A 336 -25.63 15.83 -25.65
N VAL A 337 -26.88 15.39 -25.50
CA VAL A 337 -27.49 14.30 -26.30
C VAL A 337 -27.38 14.55 -27.82
N ASN A 338 -27.46 15.82 -28.24
CA ASN A 338 -27.38 16.19 -29.66
C ASN A 338 -25.94 16.23 -30.22
N VAL A 339 -24.93 15.95 -29.38
CA VAL A 339 -23.52 16.00 -29.77
C VAL A 339 -23.01 14.59 -30.04
N LYS A 340 -22.49 14.37 -31.24
CA LYS A 340 -21.90 13.08 -31.64
C LYS A 340 -20.48 12.95 -31.08
N PHE A 341 -20.37 12.41 -29.88
CA PHE A 341 -19.08 12.01 -29.33
C PHE A 341 -18.67 10.63 -29.86
N SER A 342 -17.39 10.42 -30.14
CA SER A 342 -16.85 9.06 -30.27
C SER A 342 -16.52 8.52 -28.87
N SER A 343 -16.52 7.20 -28.70
CA SER A 343 -16.03 6.56 -27.47
C SER A 343 -14.62 7.06 -27.11
N GLY A 344 -14.36 7.38 -25.85
CA GLY A 344 -13.08 7.94 -25.45
C GLY A 344 -13.10 8.82 -24.20
N TYR A 345 -11.95 9.41 -23.91
CA TYR A 345 -11.79 10.40 -22.85
C TYR A 345 -11.79 11.82 -23.43
N TYR A 346 -12.44 12.72 -22.71
CA TYR A 346 -12.56 14.12 -23.09
C TYR A 346 -12.24 15.01 -21.90
N ASP A 347 -11.43 16.04 -22.12
CA ASP A 347 -11.13 17.05 -21.11
C ASP A 347 -12.15 18.19 -21.30
N PHE A 348 -13.03 18.36 -20.30
CA PHE A 348 -14.05 19.41 -20.23
C PHE A 348 -13.50 20.56 -19.40
N SER A 349 -13.31 21.73 -20.00
CA SER A 349 -12.94 22.95 -19.30
C SER A 349 -14.21 23.71 -18.91
N VAL A 350 -14.50 23.74 -17.62
CA VAL A 350 -15.70 24.37 -17.04
C VAL A 350 -15.30 25.66 -16.33
N ARG A 351 -15.99 26.75 -16.61
CA ARG A 351 -15.85 28.04 -15.92
C ARG A 351 -17.11 28.35 -15.14
N VAL A 352 -16.92 28.82 -13.91
CA VAL A 352 -17.97 29.32 -13.02
C VAL A 352 -17.83 30.84 -12.90
N GLU A 353 -18.92 31.56 -13.12
CA GLU A 353 -18.99 33.02 -13.07
C GLU A 353 -20.12 33.46 -12.13
N GLY A 354 -20.08 34.69 -11.64
CA GLY A 354 -21.12 35.24 -10.75
C GLY A 354 -20.54 36.25 -9.78
N ASP A 355 -19.96 35.75 -8.69
CA ASP A 355 -19.27 36.57 -7.69
C ASP A 355 -17.81 36.79 -8.10
N ASN A 356 -17.34 38.05 -8.02
CA ASN A 356 -15.96 38.41 -8.34
C ASN A 356 -14.95 37.81 -7.35
N ARG A 357 -15.42 37.37 -6.18
CA ARG A 357 -14.59 36.71 -5.15
C ARG A 357 -14.29 35.25 -5.48
N TYR A 358 -14.95 34.65 -6.47
CA TYR A 358 -14.75 33.23 -6.78
C TYR A 358 -13.36 32.98 -7.36
N ILE A 359 -12.55 32.25 -6.61
CA ILE A 359 -11.23 31.77 -7.06
C ILE A 359 -11.31 30.26 -7.34
N ALA A 360 -10.33 29.75 -8.09
CA ALA A 360 -10.37 28.40 -8.66
C ALA A 360 -11.61 28.15 -9.54
N ASN A 361 -12.05 29.21 -10.23
CA ASN A 361 -13.31 29.23 -10.96
C ASN A 361 -13.27 28.54 -12.33
N THR A 362 -12.12 27.97 -12.70
CA THR A 362 -11.91 27.20 -13.93
C THR A 362 -11.41 25.81 -13.56
N VAL A 363 -12.14 24.78 -14.00
CA VAL A 363 -11.84 23.38 -13.65
C VAL A 363 -11.78 22.54 -14.91
N GLU A 364 -10.74 21.71 -15.02
CA GLU A 364 -10.62 20.69 -16.05
C GLU A 364 -11.15 19.35 -15.53
N LEU A 365 -12.23 18.86 -16.11
CA LEU A 365 -12.86 17.58 -15.77
C LEU A 365 -12.61 16.56 -16.87
N ARG A 366 -12.02 15.41 -16.53
CA ARG A 366 -11.91 14.31 -17.48
C ARG A 366 -13.19 13.48 -17.49
N VAL A 367 -13.94 13.57 -18.58
CA VAL A 367 -15.18 12.84 -18.79
C VAL A 367 -14.92 11.64 -19.71
N LYS A 368 -15.33 10.47 -19.25
CA LYS A 368 -15.31 9.22 -20.02
C LYS A 368 -16.61 9.06 -20.78
N ILE A 369 -16.55 8.92 -22.09
CA ILE A 369 -17.72 8.61 -22.91
C ILE A 369 -17.64 7.14 -23.27
N SER A 370 -18.58 6.36 -22.72
CA SER A 370 -18.63 4.92 -22.92
C SER A 370 -19.57 4.53 -24.07
N THR A 371 -19.18 3.51 -24.83
CA THR A 371 -20.00 2.94 -25.89
C THR A 371 -20.28 1.44 -25.68
N GLU A 372 -21.18 0.90 -26.50
CA GLU A 372 -21.49 -0.52 -26.55
C GLU A 372 -20.80 -1.14 -27.78
N VAL A 373 -20.00 -2.19 -27.57
CA VAL A 373 -19.36 -2.90 -28.67
C VAL A 373 -20.32 -3.93 -29.26
N GLY A 374 -20.42 -3.93 -30.59
CA GLY A 374 -21.06 -4.96 -31.40
C GLY A 374 -20.01 -5.73 -32.19
N ILE A 375 -20.24 -7.04 -32.36
CA ILE A 375 -19.40 -7.91 -33.19
C ILE A 375 -20.14 -8.18 -34.49
N THR A 376 -19.50 -7.86 -35.61
CA THR A 376 -20.02 -8.09 -36.97
C THR A 376 -19.06 -8.95 -37.78
N ASN A 377 -19.60 -9.64 -38.79
CA ASN A 377 -18.82 -10.36 -39.81
C ASN A 377 -17.80 -11.35 -39.23
N VAL A 378 -18.25 -12.26 -38.35
CA VAL A 378 -17.39 -13.30 -37.74
C VAL A 378 -17.32 -14.53 -38.64
N ASP A 379 -16.14 -14.76 -39.21
CA ASP A 379 -15.88 -15.84 -40.15
C ASP A 379 -14.83 -16.81 -39.59
N LEU A 380 -15.21 -18.08 -39.43
CA LEU A 380 -14.35 -19.18 -39.01
C LEU A 380 -13.93 -19.98 -40.24
N SER A 381 -12.63 -20.03 -40.54
CA SER A 381 -12.09 -20.67 -41.73
C SER A 381 -11.13 -21.80 -41.38
N THR A 382 -11.28 -22.93 -42.06
CA THR A 382 -10.25 -23.98 -42.10
C THR A 382 -9.56 -23.91 -43.46
N VAL A 383 -8.25 -23.67 -43.44
CA VAL A 383 -7.41 -23.41 -44.61
C VAL A 383 -6.46 -24.58 -44.79
N ASP A 384 -6.47 -25.21 -45.97
CA ASP A 384 -5.53 -26.27 -46.31
C ASP A 384 -4.16 -25.66 -46.69
N LYS A 385 -3.09 -26.25 -46.18
CA LYS A 385 -1.71 -25.75 -46.38
C LYS A 385 -1.23 -25.94 -47.83
N ASP A 386 -1.79 -26.88 -48.58
CA ASP A 386 -1.40 -27.18 -49.97
C ASP A 386 -1.99 -26.18 -51.00
N GLN A 387 -2.80 -25.20 -50.57
CA GLN A 387 -3.45 -24.16 -51.41
C GLN A 387 -4.28 -24.68 -52.61
N SER A 388 -4.37 -25.99 -52.79
CA SER A 388 -5.07 -26.67 -53.89
C SER A 388 -6.59 -26.70 -53.68
N ILE A 389 -7.04 -26.49 -52.44
CA ILE A 389 -8.46 -26.48 -52.03
C ILE A 389 -8.80 -25.10 -51.45
N ALA A 390 -9.91 -24.52 -51.92
CA ALA A 390 -10.41 -23.25 -51.39
C ALA A 390 -10.78 -23.37 -49.89
N PRO A 391 -10.52 -22.33 -49.08
CA PRO A 391 -10.77 -22.37 -47.65
C PRO A 391 -12.26 -22.56 -47.35
N LYS A 392 -12.56 -23.40 -46.36
CA LYS A 392 -13.94 -23.63 -45.91
C LYS A 392 -14.28 -22.63 -44.81
N THR A 393 -15.07 -21.61 -45.15
CA THR A 393 -15.49 -20.56 -44.21
C THR A 393 -16.92 -20.78 -43.71
N THR A 394 -17.12 -20.66 -42.40
CA THR A 394 -18.43 -20.72 -41.72
C THR A 394 -18.65 -19.43 -40.95
N ARG A 395 -19.72 -18.72 -41.26
CA ARG A 395 -20.11 -17.48 -40.56
C ARG A 395 -20.89 -17.79 -39.29
N VAL A 396 -20.58 -17.08 -38.22
CA VAL A 396 -21.26 -17.21 -36.92
C VAL A 396 -21.71 -15.83 -36.44
N THR A 397 -22.83 -15.78 -35.72
CA THR A 397 -23.39 -14.54 -35.17
C THR A 397 -23.25 -14.54 -33.65
N TYR A 398 -22.78 -13.44 -33.07
CA TYR A 398 -22.79 -13.26 -31.62
C TYR A 398 -24.25 -13.23 -31.10
N PRO A 399 -24.59 -13.89 -29.97
CA PRO A 399 -23.76 -14.70 -29.07
C PRO A 399 -23.87 -16.23 -29.29
N ALA A 400 -24.18 -16.70 -30.50
CA ALA A 400 -24.34 -18.14 -30.79
C ALA A 400 -23.00 -18.89 -30.89
N LYS A 401 -22.97 -20.17 -30.55
CA LYS A 401 -21.80 -21.04 -30.80
C LYS A 401 -21.87 -21.62 -32.21
N ALA A 402 -20.74 -21.69 -32.90
CA ALA A 402 -20.65 -22.33 -34.21
C ALA A 402 -21.02 -23.82 -34.16
N LYS A 403 -21.69 -24.31 -35.21
CA LYS A 403 -22.12 -25.71 -35.32
C LYS A 403 -21.02 -26.55 -35.99
N GLY A 404 -20.62 -27.65 -35.35
CA GLY A 404 -19.58 -28.56 -35.83
C GLY A 404 -18.23 -28.35 -35.14
N THR A 405 -17.27 -29.21 -35.47
CA THR A 405 -15.90 -29.18 -34.93
C THR A 405 -14.93 -28.68 -35.99
N PHE A 406 -14.10 -27.70 -35.63
CA PHE A 406 -13.01 -27.22 -36.48
C PHE A 406 -11.73 -27.97 -36.12
N ILE A 407 -10.94 -28.35 -37.12
CA ILE A 407 -9.71 -29.12 -36.91
C ILE A 407 -8.54 -28.24 -37.36
N ALA A 408 -7.49 -28.21 -36.53
CA ALA A 408 -6.19 -27.62 -36.85
C ALA A 408 -5.10 -28.66 -36.61
N ASP A 409 -4.37 -29.03 -37.66
CA ASP A 409 -3.30 -30.03 -37.63
C ASP A 409 -2.17 -29.65 -38.60
N SER A 410 -1.28 -30.58 -38.95
CA SER A 410 -0.16 -30.31 -39.85
C SER A 410 -0.59 -30.04 -41.31
N HIS A 411 -1.82 -30.36 -41.69
CA HIS A 411 -2.36 -30.18 -43.04
C HIS A 411 -3.36 -29.02 -43.09
N GLN A 412 -4.06 -28.73 -41.99
CA GLN A 412 -5.10 -27.70 -41.92
C GLN A 412 -4.79 -26.64 -40.87
N ASN A 413 -4.75 -25.38 -41.30
CA ASN A 413 -4.68 -24.22 -40.42
C ASN A 413 -6.09 -23.71 -40.09
N PHE A 414 -6.23 -23.09 -38.92
CA PHE A 414 -7.48 -22.46 -38.50
C PHE A 414 -7.34 -20.94 -38.49
N ALA A 415 -8.31 -20.22 -39.03
CA ALA A 415 -8.34 -18.77 -39.05
C ALA A 415 -9.69 -18.22 -38.58
N LEU A 416 -9.65 -17.14 -37.82
CA LEU A 416 -10.80 -16.39 -37.33
C LEU A 416 -10.65 -14.94 -37.80
N PHE A 417 -11.71 -14.42 -38.42
CA PHE A 417 -11.83 -13.03 -38.82
C PHE A 417 -13.07 -12.43 -38.18
N PHE A 418 -12.99 -11.20 -37.68
CA PHE A 418 -14.15 -10.48 -37.15
C PHE A 418 -13.95 -8.96 -37.23
N GLN A 419 -15.06 -8.22 -37.18
CA GLN A 419 -15.05 -6.76 -37.12
C GLN A 419 -15.80 -6.29 -35.87
N LEU A 420 -15.29 -5.22 -35.27
CA LEU A 420 -15.88 -4.61 -34.09
C LEU A 420 -16.41 -3.23 -34.44
N VAL A 421 -17.66 -2.96 -34.09
CA VAL A 421 -18.34 -1.70 -34.39
C VAL A 421 -19.06 -1.18 -33.16
N ASP A 422 -19.22 0.12 -33.10
CA ASP A 422 -20.10 0.78 -32.12
C ASP A 422 -21.55 0.54 -32.53
N VAL A 423 -22.36 0.00 -31.60
CA VAL A 423 -23.78 -0.30 -31.85
C VAL A 423 -24.59 0.97 -32.19
N ASN A 424 -24.23 2.11 -31.60
CA ASN A 424 -24.98 3.36 -31.74
C ASN A 424 -24.61 4.14 -33.00
N THR A 425 -23.32 4.17 -33.34
CA THR A 425 -22.81 5.00 -34.45
C THR A 425 -22.49 4.20 -35.70
N GLY A 426 -22.33 2.88 -35.59
CA GLY A 426 -21.83 2.01 -36.66
C GLY A 426 -20.37 2.24 -37.01
N ALA A 427 -19.66 3.10 -36.27
CA ALA A 427 -18.25 3.36 -36.48
C ALA A 427 -17.40 2.16 -36.06
N GLU A 428 -16.30 1.92 -36.78
CA GLU A 428 -15.35 0.87 -36.46
C GLU A 428 -14.68 1.17 -35.11
N LEU A 429 -14.59 0.16 -34.24
CA LEU A 429 -13.99 0.27 -32.92
C LEU A 429 -12.68 -0.53 -32.88
N THR A 430 -11.69 0.04 -32.21
CA THR A 430 -10.43 -0.64 -31.88
C THR A 430 -10.25 -0.70 -30.37
N PRO A 431 -10.86 -1.68 -29.67
CA PRO A 431 -10.74 -1.80 -28.22
C PRO A 431 -9.29 -2.09 -27.80
N HIS A 432 -8.94 -1.66 -26.60
CA HIS A 432 -7.61 -1.88 -26.02
C HIS A 432 -7.31 -3.38 -25.80
N GLN A 433 -8.30 -4.18 -25.42
CA GLN A 433 -8.15 -5.61 -25.16
C GLN A 433 -9.00 -6.43 -26.13
N THR A 434 -8.34 -7.21 -26.98
CA THR A 434 -8.96 -8.14 -27.94
C THR A 434 -8.18 -9.45 -27.94
N PHE A 435 -8.61 -10.40 -27.11
CA PHE A 435 -7.92 -11.67 -26.91
C PHE A 435 -8.72 -12.86 -27.41
N VAL A 436 -8.02 -13.81 -28.04
CA VAL A 436 -8.53 -15.12 -28.38
C VAL A 436 -7.93 -16.13 -27.40
N ARG A 437 -8.74 -16.62 -26.48
CA ARG A 437 -8.35 -17.62 -25.47
C ARG A 437 -8.78 -19.02 -25.91
N LEU A 438 -7.84 -19.95 -25.98
CA LEU A 438 -8.09 -21.36 -26.23
C LEU A 438 -7.94 -22.13 -24.92
N HIS A 439 -9.04 -22.70 -24.42
CA HIS A 439 -9.07 -23.45 -23.16
C HIS A 439 -9.23 -24.95 -23.39
N ASN A 440 -8.25 -25.74 -22.96
CA ASN A 440 -8.27 -27.20 -23.08
C ASN A 440 -9.27 -27.79 -22.08
N GLN A 441 -10.32 -28.44 -22.60
CA GLN A 441 -11.43 -28.96 -21.79
C GLN A 441 -11.01 -30.09 -20.83
N LYS A 442 -9.90 -30.79 -21.11
CA LYS A 442 -9.45 -31.95 -20.32
C LYS A 442 -8.39 -31.57 -19.29
N THR A 443 -7.40 -30.77 -19.69
CA THR A 443 -6.26 -30.43 -18.83
C THR A 443 -6.48 -29.14 -18.03
N GLY A 444 -7.43 -28.29 -18.44
CA GLY A 444 -7.64 -26.97 -17.87
C GLY A 444 -6.63 -25.91 -18.33
N GLN A 445 -5.60 -26.30 -19.09
CA GLN A 445 -4.61 -25.38 -19.67
C GLN A 445 -5.30 -24.35 -20.57
N GLU A 446 -4.85 -23.10 -20.52
CA GLU A 446 -5.32 -22.04 -21.40
C GLU A 446 -4.15 -21.35 -22.10
N VAL A 447 -4.37 -20.97 -23.35
CA VAL A 447 -3.42 -20.18 -24.16
C VAL A 447 -4.17 -18.96 -24.68
N VAL A 448 -3.57 -17.78 -24.57
CA VAL A 448 -4.21 -16.51 -24.92
C VAL A 448 -3.42 -15.83 -26.03
N PHE A 449 -4.11 -15.47 -27.11
CA PHE A 449 -3.56 -14.73 -28.23
C PHE A 449 -4.14 -13.34 -28.34
N VAL A 450 -3.30 -12.40 -28.79
CA VAL A 450 -3.75 -11.07 -29.15
C VAL A 450 -4.26 -11.09 -30.59
N ALA A 451 -5.47 -10.58 -30.81
CA ALA A 451 -5.99 -10.33 -32.15
C ALA A 451 -5.76 -8.85 -32.48
N GLU A 452 -5.06 -8.59 -33.58
CA GLU A 452 -4.78 -7.23 -34.06
C GLU A 452 -5.61 -6.91 -35.31
N PRO A 453 -6.07 -5.66 -35.47
CA PRO A 453 -6.77 -5.22 -36.66
C PRO A 453 -5.78 -5.00 -37.82
N ASP A 454 -6.19 -5.35 -39.03
CA ASP A 454 -5.47 -5.01 -40.25
C ASP A 454 -5.73 -3.55 -40.69
N SER A 455 -5.12 -3.13 -41.82
CA SER A 455 -5.33 -1.79 -42.41
C SER A 455 -6.79 -1.47 -42.80
N LYS A 456 -7.69 -2.47 -42.78
CA LYS A 456 -9.13 -2.35 -43.05
C LYS A 456 -9.97 -2.56 -41.78
N ASN A 457 -9.35 -2.48 -40.60
CA ASN A 457 -9.96 -2.70 -39.30
C ASN A 457 -10.65 -4.07 -39.15
N VAL A 458 -10.14 -5.09 -39.85
CA VAL A 458 -10.55 -6.49 -39.68
C VAL A 458 -9.58 -7.16 -38.72
N TYR A 459 -10.09 -7.65 -37.59
CA TYR A 459 -9.32 -8.44 -36.65
C TYR A 459 -9.08 -9.83 -37.21
N ARG A 460 -7.82 -10.27 -37.18
CA ARG A 460 -7.41 -11.58 -37.68
C ARG A 460 -6.68 -12.38 -36.61
N PHE A 461 -7.08 -13.64 -36.47
CA PHE A 461 -6.34 -14.65 -35.72
C PHE A 461 -6.09 -15.85 -36.62
N GLU A 462 -4.84 -16.30 -36.70
CA GLU A 462 -4.44 -17.47 -37.48
C GLU A 462 -3.63 -18.42 -36.59
N LEU A 463 -4.05 -19.68 -36.59
CA LEU A 463 -3.48 -20.78 -35.85
C LEU A 463 -2.85 -21.76 -36.84
N ASP A 464 -1.53 -21.62 -37.02
CA ASP A 464 -0.69 -22.64 -37.66
C ASP A 464 -0.06 -23.51 -36.57
N THR A 465 -0.33 -24.81 -36.62
CA THR A 465 0.14 -25.78 -35.62
C THR A 465 1.66 -26.00 -35.67
N SER A 466 2.32 -25.70 -36.78
CA SER A 466 3.77 -25.81 -36.94
C SER A 466 4.49 -24.62 -36.29
N GLU A 467 3.96 -23.41 -36.48
CA GLU A 467 4.57 -22.18 -35.97
C GLU A 467 4.30 -21.97 -34.48
N ARG A 468 3.07 -22.29 -34.04
CA ARG A 468 2.59 -21.99 -32.68
C ARG A 468 2.73 -23.16 -31.71
N LYS A 469 3.39 -24.26 -32.10
CA LYS A 469 3.56 -25.47 -31.27
C LYS A 469 4.06 -25.20 -29.85
N ILE A 470 5.02 -24.29 -29.73
CA ILE A 470 5.62 -23.91 -28.44
C ILE A 470 4.63 -23.24 -27.49
N GLU A 471 3.69 -22.45 -28.01
CA GLU A 471 2.70 -21.71 -27.21
C GLU A 471 1.69 -22.64 -26.52
N PHE A 472 1.55 -23.86 -27.04
CA PHE A 472 0.69 -24.91 -26.48
C PHE A 472 1.46 -26.00 -25.73
N ASP A 473 2.78 -25.87 -25.58
CA ASP A 473 3.67 -26.93 -25.06
C ASP A 473 3.47 -28.28 -25.80
N SER A 474 3.12 -28.24 -27.09
CA SER A 474 2.79 -29.42 -27.90
C SER A 474 1.60 -30.26 -27.38
N ALA A 475 0.76 -29.71 -26.50
CA ALA A 475 -0.38 -30.42 -25.94
C ALA A 475 -1.52 -30.53 -26.97
N SER A 476 -1.79 -31.75 -27.45
CA SER A 476 -2.93 -32.02 -28.34
C SER A 476 -4.22 -32.17 -27.53
N GLY A 477 -5.34 -31.64 -28.06
CA GLY A 477 -6.61 -31.69 -27.35
C GLY A 477 -7.74 -30.93 -28.02
N THR A 478 -8.91 -30.96 -27.39
CA THR A 478 -10.07 -30.15 -27.77
C THR A 478 -10.06 -28.87 -26.96
N TYR A 479 -9.87 -27.75 -27.65
CA TYR A 479 -9.81 -26.42 -27.08
C TYR A 479 -11.13 -25.68 -27.34
N THR A 480 -11.64 -25.02 -26.31
CA THR A 480 -12.78 -24.10 -26.43
C THR A 480 -12.25 -22.72 -26.77
N LEU A 481 -12.65 -22.16 -27.91
CA LEU A 481 -12.24 -20.83 -28.35
C LEU A 481 -13.17 -19.77 -27.74
N TYR A 482 -12.62 -18.99 -26.83
CA TYR A 482 -13.24 -17.81 -26.24
C TYR A 482 -12.69 -16.54 -26.89
N LEU A 483 -13.59 -15.67 -27.33
CA LEU A 483 -13.25 -14.30 -27.71
C LEU A 483 -13.52 -13.38 -26.53
N ILE A 484 -12.48 -12.68 -26.07
CA ILE A 484 -12.51 -11.74 -24.95
C ILE A 484 -12.26 -10.34 -25.50
N ILE A 485 -13.24 -9.46 -25.36
CA ILE A 485 -13.16 -8.07 -25.81
C ILE A 485 -13.47 -7.17 -24.63
N GLY A 486 -12.57 -6.23 -24.37
CA GLY A 486 -12.70 -5.27 -23.29
C GLY A 486 -11.93 -4.00 -23.58
N ASP A 487 -12.42 -2.90 -23.04
CA ASP A 487 -11.69 -1.63 -22.98
C ASP A 487 -12.32 -0.81 -21.86
N ALA A 488 -11.55 0.12 -21.31
CA ALA A 488 -12.07 1.04 -20.32
C ALA A 488 -13.31 1.74 -20.85
N THR A 489 -13.38 2.12 -22.13
CA THR A 489 -14.53 2.86 -22.71
C THR A 489 -15.72 1.98 -23.10
N LEU A 490 -15.63 0.66 -22.97
CA LEU A 490 -16.74 -0.24 -23.29
C LEU A 490 -17.65 -0.51 -22.08
N LYS A 491 -18.96 -0.47 -22.29
CA LYS A 491 -19.96 -0.83 -21.26
C LYS A 491 -20.07 -2.33 -21.05
N ASN A 492 -20.01 -3.09 -22.14
CA ASN A 492 -20.31 -4.51 -22.19
C ASN A 492 -19.02 -5.30 -22.50
N PRO A 493 -18.25 -5.74 -21.48
CA PRO A 493 -17.14 -6.65 -21.74
C PRO A 493 -17.68 -7.97 -22.30
N ILE A 494 -17.17 -8.38 -23.47
CA ILE A 494 -17.63 -9.59 -24.14
C ILE A 494 -16.70 -10.75 -23.79
N LEU A 495 -17.29 -11.84 -23.30
CA LEU A 495 -16.67 -13.16 -23.23
C LEU A 495 -17.58 -14.13 -23.96
N TRP A 496 -17.14 -14.60 -25.14
CA TRP A 496 -17.98 -15.42 -26.01
C TRP A 496 -17.30 -16.71 -26.41
N ASN A 497 -17.96 -17.85 -26.17
CA ASN A 497 -17.56 -19.15 -26.71
C ASN A 497 -17.97 -19.23 -28.19
N VAL A 498 -17.00 -19.04 -29.08
CA VAL A 498 -17.25 -18.99 -30.52
C VAL A 498 -17.37 -20.39 -31.11
N ALA A 499 -16.43 -21.30 -30.77
CA ALA A 499 -16.36 -22.65 -31.33
C ALA A 499 -15.47 -23.58 -30.49
N ASP A 500 -15.58 -24.89 -30.73
CA ASP A 500 -14.60 -25.88 -30.25
C ASP A 500 -13.64 -26.23 -31.40
N VAL A 501 -12.34 -26.11 -31.15
CA VAL A 501 -11.26 -26.38 -32.10
C VAL A 501 -10.43 -27.57 -31.61
N VAL A 502 -10.30 -28.59 -32.45
CA VAL A 502 -9.48 -29.77 -32.19
C VAL A 502 -8.09 -29.51 -32.74
N ILE A 503 -7.11 -29.37 -31.84
CA ILE A 503 -5.71 -29.09 -32.19
C ILE A 503 -4.91 -30.38 -32.02
N LYS A 504 -4.20 -30.78 -33.08
CA LYS A 504 -3.33 -31.96 -33.08
C LYS A 504 -1.91 -31.59 -33.50
N PHE A 505 -0.95 -31.81 -32.61
CA PHE A 505 0.48 -31.73 -32.93
C PHE A 505 1.02 -33.12 -33.29
N PRO A 506 2.05 -33.22 -34.15
CA PRO A 506 2.76 -34.47 -34.37
C PRO A 506 3.31 -35.00 -33.04
N GLU A 507 3.06 -36.29 -32.74
CA GLU A 507 3.63 -36.96 -31.57
C GLU A 507 5.16 -36.97 -31.70
N GLU A 508 5.86 -36.16 -30.89
CA GLU A 508 7.29 -36.38 -30.64
C GLU A 508 7.43 -37.58 -29.70
N GLU A 509 8.34 -38.49 -30.03
CA GLU A 509 8.66 -39.63 -29.19
C GLU A 509 8.99 -39.14 -27.77
N ALA A 510 8.17 -39.60 -26.83
CA ALA A 510 8.09 -39.23 -25.41
C ALA A 510 7.46 -37.85 -25.14
N PRO A 511 6.22 -37.79 -24.63
CA PRO A 511 5.78 -36.60 -23.94
C PRO A 511 6.70 -36.43 -22.73
N SER A 512 7.50 -35.36 -22.70
CA SER A 512 7.82 -34.72 -21.43
C SER A 512 6.47 -34.28 -20.90
N THR A 513 5.83 -35.16 -20.13
CA THR A 513 4.59 -34.83 -19.45
C THR A 513 4.87 -33.55 -18.69
N VAL A 514 4.31 -32.45 -19.17
CA VAL A 514 4.00 -31.27 -18.37
C VAL A 514 2.86 -31.66 -17.42
N LEU A 515 3.04 -32.80 -16.73
CA LEU A 515 2.35 -33.10 -15.50
C LEU A 515 2.84 -32.00 -14.59
N SER A 516 1.95 -31.07 -14.29
CA SER A 516 2.03 -30.18 -13.13
C SER A 516 2.82 -30.94 -12.06
N GLN A 517 4.07 -30.54 -11.83
CA GLN A 517 4.84 -31.16 -10.78
C GLN A 517 4.06 -30.81 -9.53
N ASN A 518 3.33 -31.79 -9.01
CA ASN A 518 2.63 -31.70 -7.75
C ASN A 518 3.71 -31.65 -6.67
N LEU A 519 4.38 -30.50 -6.54
CA LEU A 519 5.48 -30.25 -5.62
C LEU A 519 5.06 -30.55 -4.17
N PHE A 520 3.77 -30.42 -3.89
CA PHE A 520 3.16 -30.56 -2.57
C PHE A 520 2.39 -31.88 -2.39
N THR A 521 2.77 -32.95 -3.11
CA THR A 521 2.23 -34.30 -2.87
C THR A 521 3.33 -35.19 -2.28
N PRO A 522 3.02 -36.06 -1.30
CA PRO A 522 3.99 -37.01 -0.80
C PRO A 522 4.55 -37.82 -1.97
N LYS A 523 5.88 -37.82 -2.11
CA LYS A 523 6.55 -38.69 -3.07
C LYS A 523 6.29 -40.14 -2.69
N GLN A 524 6.37 -41.03 -3.68
CA GLN A 524 6.29 -42.45 -3.43
C GLN A 524 7.34 -42.86 -2.38
N GLU A 525 6.90 -43.59 -1.36
CA GLU A 525 7.77 -44.09 -0.31
C GLU A 525 8.80 -45.05 -0.90
N ILE A 526 10.09 -44.82 -0.61
CA ILE A 526 11.18 -45.70 -1.01
C ILE A 526 11.58 -46.53 0.21
N GLN A 527 11.37 -47.85 0.13
CA GLN A 527 11.80 -48.77 1.17
C GLN A 527 13.24 -49.23 0.91
N HIS A 528 14.12 -49.03 1.89
CA HIS A 528 15.51 -49.49 1.79
C HIS A 528 15.56 -51.03 1.89
N LEU A 529 15.98 -51.68 0.81
CA LEU A 529 16.24 -53.12 0.83
C LEU A 529 17.61 -53.38 1.46
N PHE A 530 17.60 -53.75 2.74
CA PHE A 530 18.81 -54.21 3.42
C PHE A 530 19.35 -55.47 2.74
N ARG A 531 20.68 -55.64 2.77
CA ARG A 531 21.31 -56.90 2.36
C ARG A 531 20.78 -58.03 3.25
N GLU A 532 20.46 -59.17 2.64
CA GLU A 532 20.02 -60.35 3.40
C GLU A 532 21.14 -60.82 4.34
N PRO A 533 20.83 -61.15 5.61
CA PRO A 533 21.84 -61.67 6.54
C PRO A 533 22.33 -63.04 6.07
N GLU A 534 23.64 -63.26 6.14
CA GLU A 534 24.25 -64.53 5.81
C GLU A 534 23.68 -65.67 6.68
N LYS A 535 23.37 -66.82 6.06
CA LYS A 535 22.86 -67.99 6.77
C LYS A 535 23.97 -68.61 7.62
N ARG A 536 23.79 -68.63 8.95
CA ARG A 536 24.69 -69.32 9.88
C ARG A 536 24.41 -70.83 9.91
N PRO A 537 25.43 -71.69 10.12
CA PRO A 537 25.22 -73.12 10.32
C PRO A 537 24.37 -73.45 11.55
N PRO A 538 23.74 -74.64 11.62
CA PRO A 538 22.98 -75.07 12.80
C PRO A 538 23.87 -75.19 14.04
N THR A 539 23.39 -74.70 15.18
CA THR A 539 24.11 -74.70 16.47
C THR A 539 24.52 -76.11 16.91
N VAL A 540 23.72 -77.13 16.59
CA VAL A 540 24.03 -78.53 16.90
C VAL A 540 25.35 -78.94 16.26
N VAL A 541 25.55 -78.61 14.97
CA VAL A 541 26.79 -78.91 14.25
C VAL A 541 27.97 -78.21 14.93
N SER A 542 27.84 -76.91 15.23
CA SER A 542 28.89 -76.15 15.92
C SER A 542 29.28 -76.78 17.26
N ASN A 543 28.30 -77.14 18.11
CA ASN A 543 28.54 -77.71 19.43
C ASN A 543 29.19 -79.10 19.35
N THR A 544 28.78 -79.94 18.40
CA THR A 544 29.41 -81.25 18.17
C THR A 544 30.87 -81.10 17.80
N PHE A 545 31.21 -80.19 16.88
CA PHE A 545 32.61 -79.96 16.51
C PHE A 545 33.43 -79.34 17.64
N THR A 546 32.86 -78.47 18.48
CA THR A 546 33.56 -77.99 19.69
C THR A 546 33.89 -79.13 20.64
N ALA A 547 32.96 -80.06 20.91
CA ALA A 547 33.24 -81.23 21.76
C ALA A 547 34.34 -82.14 21.16
N LEU A 548 34.32 -82.33 19.83
CA LEU A 548 35.38 -83.06 19.12
C LEU A 548 36.74 -82.37 19.20
N ILE A 549 36.81 -81.03 19.30
CA ILE A 549 38.08 -80.30 19.48
C ILE A 549 38.64 -80.48 20.90
N LEU A 550 37.80 -80.68 21.91
CA LEU A 550 38.26 -80.95 23.28
C LEU A 550 38.72 -82.41 23.49
N SER A 551 38.28 -83.36 22.66
CA SER A 551 38.58 -84.79 22.87
C SER A 551 40.08 -85.14 22.81
N PRO A 552 40.93 -84.54 21.94
CA PRO A 552 42.37 -84.80 21.95
C PRO A 552 43.08 -84.35 23.24
N LEU A 553 42.56 -83.34 23.94
CA LEU A 553 43.11 -82.90 25.23
C LEU A 553 42.91 -83.98 26.31
N LEU A 554 41.72 -84.59 26.34
CA LEU A 554 41.44 -85.73 27.24
C LEU A 554 42.37 -86.91 26.92
N LEU A 555 42.53 -87.23 25.63
CA LEU A 555 43.43 -88.28 25.18
C LEU A 555 44.88 -88.02 25.62
N LEU A 556 45.36 -86.78 25.55
CA LEU A 556 46.70 -86.39 25.99
C LEU A 556 46.90 -86.69 27.49
N PHE A 557 45.96 -86.32 28.35
CA PHE A 557 46.06 -86.63 29.79
C PHE A 557 46.05 -88.14 30.06
N ALA A 558 45.20 -88.90 29.35
CA ALA A 558 45.16 -90.36 29.47
C ALA A 558 46.51 -91.00 29.07
N LEU A 559 47.15 -90.50 28.00
CA LEU A 559 48.47 -90.96 27.56
C LEU A 559 49.58 -90.58 28.54
N TRP A 560 49.57 -89.37 29.11
CA TRP A 560 50.56 -88.97 30.13
C TRP A 560 50.52 -89.86 31.37
N ILE A 561 49.31 -90.19 31.85
CA ILE A 561 49.14 -91.13 32.97
C ILE A 561 49.68 -92.51 32.59
N ARG A 562 49.42 -92.98 31.36
CA ARG A 562 49.88 -94.28 30.88
C ARG A 562 51.41 -94.36 30.72
N ILE A 563 52.05 -93.27 30.29
CA ILE A 563 53.51 -93.16 30.16
C ILE A 563 54.18 -93.04 31.54
N GLY A 564 53.46 -92.54 32.56
CA GLY A 564 54.01 -92.31 33.89
C GLY A 564 54.67 -90.94 34.06
N ALA A 565 54.30 -89.95 33.25
CA ALA A 565 54.79 -88.58 33.40
C ALA A 565 54.29 -87.99 34.74
N ASN A 566 55.21 -87.70 35.65
CA ASN A 566 54.91 -87.17 36.97
C ASN A 566 55.66 -85.85 37.24
N ILE A 567 55.23 -85.11 38.26
CA ILE A 567 55.84 -83.84 38.68
C ILE A 567 56.67 -84.05 39.96
N SER A 568 57.49 -85.10 40.01
CA SER A 568 58.24 -85.46 41.23
C SER A 568 59.35 -84.47 41.60
N ASN A 569 59.90 -83.73 40.63
CA ASN A 569 61.03 -82.82 40.84
C ASN A 569 60.61 -81.37 41.11
N PHE A 570 59.36 -81.14 41.53
CA PHE A 570 58.85 -79.81 41.85
C PHE A 570 59.31 -79.35 43.24
N THR A 571 60.37 -78.54 43.29
CA THR A 571 60.80 -77.90 44.53
C THR A 571 60.05 -76.59 44.74
N PHE A 572 59.48 -76.38 45.93
CA PHE A 572 58.80 -75.14 46.36
C PHE A 572 59.78 -73.98 46.60
N ALA A 573 60.65 -73.71 45.63
CA ALA A 573 61.51 -72.54 45.61
C ALA A 573 60.70 -71.32 45.15
N PRO A 574 60.97 -70.11 45.70
CA PRO A 574 60.25 -68.90 45.30
C PRO A 574 60.29 -68.64 43.79
N SER A 575 61.45 -68.86 43.15
CA SER A 575 61.61 -68.70 41.69
C SER A 575 60.71 -69.63 40.89
N THR A 576 60.57 -70.90 41.30
CA THR A 576 59.72 -71.90 40.63
C THR A 576 58.25 -71.51 40.71
N ILE A 577 57.77 -71.11 41.89
CA ILE A 577 56.37 -70.72 42.10
C ILE A 577 56.05 -69.46 41.30
N ILE A 578 56.89 -68.42 41.40
CA ILE A 578 56.68 -67.14 40.70
C ILE A 578 56.75 -67.34 39.19
N PHE A 579 57.63 -68.21 38.68
CA PHE A 579 57.68 -68.53 37.25
C PHE A 579 56.39 -69.18 36.74
N HIS A 580 55.92 -70.25 37.39
CA HIS A 580 54.69 -70.94 36.96
C HIS A 580 53.44 -70.07 37.14
N LEU A 581 53.36 -69.31 38.23
CA LEU A 581 52.25 -68.38 38.47
C LEU A 581 52.28 -67.23 37.46
N GLY A 582 53.45 -66.67 37.17
CA GLY A 582 53.63 -65.65 36.14
C GLY A 582 53.26 -66.14 34.74
N HIS A 583 53.65 -67.38 34.40
CA HIS A 583 53.26 -68.00 33.13
C HIS A 583 51.75 -68.25 33.03
N ALA A 584 51.12 -68.77 34.09
CA ALA A 584 49.66 -68.92 34.16
C ALA A 584 48.94 -67.57 34.07
N ALA A 585 49.46 -66.53 34.73
CA ALA A 585 48.93 -65.17 34.66
C ALA A 585 49.04 -64.57 33.25
N MET A 586 50.12 -64.84 32.51
CA MET A 586 50.24 -64.43 31.11
C MET A 586 49.22 -65.14 30.20
N LEU A 587 49.00 -66.44 30.37
CA LEU A 587 47.97 -67.18 29.63
C LEU A 587 46.55 -66.68 29.99
N GLY A 588 46.29 -66.43 31.26
CA GLY A 588 45.05 -65.80 31.74
C GLY A 588 44.86 -64.40 31.15
N LEU A 589 45.93 -63.61 31.06
CA LEU A 589 45.91 -62.31 30.40
C LEU A 589 45.55 -62.43 28.91
N MET A 590 46.00 -63.47 28.21
CA MET A 590 45.59 -63.70 26.82
C MET A 590 44.09 -64.00 26.69
N TYR A 591 43.49 -64.72 27.64
CA TYR A 591 42.04 -64.90 27.69
C TYR A 591 41.30 -63.58 27.99
N VAL A 592 41.83 -62.77 28.91
CA VAL A 592 41.27 -61.45 29.24
C VAL A 592 41.40 -60.47 28.07
N TYR A 593 42.47 -60.58 27.28
CA TYR A 593 42.62 -59.88 26.00
C TYR A 593 41.54 -60.29 25.00
N TRP A 594 41.29 -61.59 24.85
CA TRP A 594 40.25 -62.07 23.93
C TRP A 594 38.84 -61.57 24.31
N THR A 595 38.58 -61.40 25.61
CA THR A 595 37.23 -61.05 26.10
C THR A 595 36.99 -59.55 26.29
N GLN A 596 37.99 -58.76 26.71
CA GLN A 596 37.76 -57.37 27.17
C GLN A 596 38.86 -56.38 26.82
N LEU A 597 40.15 -56.74 26.95
CA LEU A 597 41.24 -55.75 26.85
C LEU A 597 41.56 -55.37 25.40
N ASN A 598 41.90 -54.11 25.19
CA ASN A 598 42.50 -53.69 23.92
C ASN A 598 43.99 -54.05 23.85
N MET A 599 44.56 -53.99 22.63
CA MET A 599 45.93 -54.40 22.37
C MET A 599 46.97 -53.66 23.23
N PHE A 600 46.84 -52.35 23.40
CA PHE A 600 47.81 -51.55 24.17
C PHE A 600 47.78 -51.85 25.68
N GLN A 601 46.59 -52.07 26.24
CA GLN A 601 46.45 -52.48 27.64
C GLN A 601 47.06 -53.85 27.86
N THR A 602 46.76 -54.81 26.99
CA THR A 602 47.34 -56.17 27.04
C THR A 602 48.86 -56.10 26.97
N LEU A 603 49.43 -55.33 26.04
CA LEU A 603 50.88 -55.18 25.92
C LEU A 603 51.52 -54.60 27.18
N LYS A 604 50.88 -53.61 27.83
CA LYS A 604 51.38 -53.04 29.09
C LYS A 604 51.41 -54.09 30.21
N TYR A 605 50.31 -54.81 30.42
CA TYR A 605 50.25 -55.85 31.46
C TYR A 605 51.19 -57.03 31.14
N LEU A 606 51.28 -57.40 29.85
CA LEU A 606 52.15 -58.46 29.38
C LEU A 606 53.63 -58.08 29.55
N ALA A 607 54.01 -56.82 29.32
CA ALA A 607 55.37 -56.36 29.56
C ALA A 607 55.74 -56.49 31.04
N ILE A 608 54.87 -56.07 31.95
CA ILE A 608 55.09 -56.17 33.40
C ILE A 608 55.18 -57.65 33.84
N LEU A 609 54.16 -58.45 33.52
CA LEU A 609 54.13 -59.88 33.86
C LEU A 609 55.29 -60.64 33.21
N GLY A 610 55.63 -60.28 31.97
CA GLY A 610 56.73 -60.85 31.20
C GLY A 610 58.08 -60.57 31.83
N SER A 611 58.35 -59.33 32.26
CA SER A 611 59.59 -58.99 32.98
C SER A 611 59.72 -59.77 34.30
N VAL A 612 58.64 -59.87 35.08
CA VAL A 612 58.65 -60.64 36.34
C VAL A 612 58.89 -62.12 36.07
N THR A 613 58.15 -62.71 35.11
CA THR A 613 58.28 -64.12 34.75
C THR A 613 59.66 -64.43 34.18
N PHE A 614 60.25 -63.52 33.39
CA PHE A 614 61.58 -63.65 32.83
C PHE A 614 62.66 -63.76 33.92
N LEU A 615 62.65 -62.87 34.91
CA LEU A 615 63.63 -62.90 36.00
C LEU A 615 63.49 -64.15 36.87
N ALA A 616 62.25 -64.54 37.21
CA ALA A 616 61.99 -65.76 37.97
C ALA A 616 62.41 -67.01 37.20
N GLY A 617 62.09 -67.06 35.90
CA GLY A 617 62.47 -68.13 34.99
C GLY A 617 63.97 -68.26 34.84
N ASN A 618 64.70 -67.16 34.68
CA ASN A 618 66.17 -67.17 34.59
C ASN A 618 66.79 -67.81 35.85
N ARG A 619 66.34 -67.42 37.04
CA ARG A 619 66.83 -68.00 38.30
C ARG A 619 66.45 -69.48 38.45
N MET A 620 65.21 -69.85 38.12
CA MET A 620 64.74 -71.23 38.17
C MET A 620 65.53 -72.12 37.21
N LEU A 621 65.70 -71.70 35.96
CA LEU A 621 66.45 -72.44 34.94
C LEU A 621 67.93 -72.60 35.32
N ALA A 622 68.55 -71.57 35.91
CA ALA A 622 69.92 -71.68 36.42
C ALA A 622 70.04 -72.75 37.53
N GLN A 623 69.08 -72.82 38.48
CA GLN A 623 69.08 -73.86 39.51
C GLN A 623 68.89 -75.26 38.93
N GLN A 624 68.00 -75.41 37.94
CA GLN A 624 67.79 -76.69 37.25
C GLN A 624 69.04 -77.09 36.44
N ALA A 625 69.72 -76.12 35.82
CA ALA A 625 70.98 -76.35 35.12
C ALA A 625 72.10 -76.80 36.07
N VAL A 626 72.24 -76.18 37.25
CA VAL A 626 73.19 -76.63 38.27
C VAL A 626 72.95 -78.09 38.66
N LYS A 627 71.70 -78.51 38.85
CA LYS A 627 71.38 -79.93 39.11
C LYS A 627 71.80 -80.86 37.97
N ARG A 628 71.82 -80.39 36.72
CA ARG A 628 72.31 -81.16 35.57
C ARG A 628 73.83 -81.16 35.43
N THR A 629 74.52 -80.08 35.84
CA THR A 629 75.97 -79.91 35.67
C THR A 629 76.78 -80.36 36.89
N ALA A 630 76.18 -80.36 38.09
CA ALA A 630 76.77 -80.90 39.31
C ALA A 630 76.58 -82.42 39.46
N HIS A 631 75.96 -83.07 38.47
CA HIS A 631 75.76 -84.51 38.37
C HIS A 631 76.60 -85.13 37.28
#